data_AF-V9L6Q0-F1
#
_entry.id   AF-V9L6Q0-F1
#
_cell.length_a   1.000
_cell.length_b   1.000
_cell.length_c   1.000
_cell.angle_alpha   90.00
_cell.angle_beta   90.00
_cell.angle_gamma   90.00
#
_symmetry.space_group_name_H-M   'P 1'
#
loop_
_entity.id
_entity.type
_entity.pdbx_description
1 polymer ?
#
loop_
_entity_poly.entity_id
_entity_poly.type
_entity_poly.pdbx_seq_one_letter_code
_entity_poly.pdbx_strand_id
1 'polypeptide(L)'
;SGHDMPRLAVNNITLACSLLKVNDRSHRQKLHLKALDTVLFGPPLLTRHNHLKDFMLVVSIVIGVGGCWFAYIQNRYSKEHMKKMMKDLEGLQKAEQSLHDLQERLLKAQEEHRSVEVEKVNLEEKLRDEISTAKQEAHRLRELREGTENELSRQKYAEEELEQVRMALKKAEKELESRGTWSPPDTLQKWLQLTHEVEVQYYNIKKQSAERQLNVAKEGAEKIKKKRNTLFGTFQVAHSSSLDDVDHKILAAKQSLSEVTAALRERLHRWQQIEMLFGFQVVNNPGINVLHSALNMDPSWLGQARATPTHFILTDDMDDLEEELVTPLTLQWLSRG
;
A
#
# COMPACT_ATOMS: atom_id res chain seq x y z
N SER A 1 24.88 72.68 -34.66
CA SER A 1 25.02 73.00 -36.10
C SER A 1 26.50 73.11 -36.40
N GLY A 2 27.10 72.05 -36.95
CA GLY A 2 28.55 71.86 -37.10
C GLY A 2 29.11 72.25 -38.46
N HIS A 3 28.48 73.23 -39.13
CA HIS A 3 28.87 73.61 -40.49
C HIS A 3 30.12 74.51 -40.54
N ASP A 4 30.45 75.24 -39.46
CA ASP A 4 31.50 76.26 -39.48
C ASP A 4 32.81 75.86 -38.77
N MET A 5 32.89 74.66 -38.19
CA MET A 5 34.12 74.16 -37.54
C MET A 5 35.32 73.90 -38.48
N PRO A 6 35.16 73.44 -39.75
CA PRO A 6 36.30 73.24 -40.64
C PRO A 6 37.01 74.55 -41.01
N ARG A 7 36.31 75.69 -40.89
CA ARG A 7 36.84 77.01 -41.22
C ARG A 7 37.71 77.61 -40.10
N LEU A 8 37.66 77.05 -38.89
CA LEU A 8 38.49 77.47 -37.76
C LEU A 8 39.81 76.69 -37.65
N ALA A 9 39.97 75.60 -38.42
CA ALA A 9 41.20 74.80 -38.48
C ALA A 9 42.24 75.38 -39.47
N VAL A 10 41.85 76.35 -40.30
CA VAL A 10 42.78 77.10 -41.16
C VAL A 10 43.21 78.36 -40.42
N ASN A 11 44.50 78.42 -40.11
CA ASN A 11 45.14 79.43 -39.28
C ASN A 11 45.01 80.85 -39.89
N ASN A 12 43.95 81.58 -39.57
CA ASN A 12 43.74 82.98 -39.98
C ASN A 12 43.52 83.90 -38.78
N ILE A 13 44.59 84.58 -38.39
CA ILE A 13 44.72 85.45 -37.21
C ILE A 13 43.76 86.64 -37.24
N THR A 14 43.31 87.07 -38.43
CA THR A 14 42.47 88.25 -38.63
C THR A 14 40.97 88.02 -38.36
N LEU A 15 40.47 86.77 -38.43
CA LEU A 15 39.05 86.47 -38.18
C LEU A 15 38.75 86.13 -36.72
N ALA A 16 39.72 85.63 -35.95
CA ALA A 16 39.54 85.27 -34.55
C ALA A 16 39.47 86.49 -33.60
N CYS A 17 40.06 87.62 -33.99
CA CYS A 17 40.05 88.84 -33.17
C CYS A 17 38.80 89.71 -33.35
N SER A 18 38.22 89.79 -34.56
CA SER A 18 37.12 90.72 -34.82
C SER A 18 35.74 90.19 -34.42
N LEU A 19 35.54 88.86 -34.36
CA LEU A 19 34.22 88.27 -34.12
C LEU A 19 34.03 87.54 -32.78
N LEU A 20 35.11 87.09 -32.10
CA LEU A 20 34.98 86.24 -30.90
C LEU A 20 35.52 86.81 -29.59
N LYS A 21 36.16 87.99 -29.57
CA LYS A 21 36.51 88.74 -28.34
C LYS A 21 37.09 87.90 -27.16
N VAL A 22 37.85 86.85 -27.45
CA VAL A 22 38.60 86.07 -26.44
C VAL A 22 40.07 86.47 -26.53
N ASN A 23 40.55 87.20 -25.51
CA ASN A 23 41.85 87.88 -25.47
C ASN A 23 42.99 87.04 -24.83
N ASP A 24 42.77 85.77 -24.52
CA ASP A 24 43.75 84.97 -23.78
C ASP A 24 44.36 83.82 -24.60
N ARG A 25 45.70 83.75 -24.62
CA ARG A 25 46.53 82.85 -25.44
C ARG A 25 46.43 81.39 -24.96
N SER A 26 46.19 81.19 -23.66
CA SER A 26 46.06 79.87 -23.03
C SER A 26 44.75 79.17 -23.42
N HIS A 27 43.65 79.93 -23.54
CA HIS A 27 42.34 79.44 -23.93
C HIS A 27 42.28 79.07 -25.41
N ARG A 28 43.00 79.78 -26.28
CA ARG A 28 43.12 79.46 -27.71
C ARG A 28 43.82 78.13 -27.97
N GLN A 29 44.91 77.85 -27.24
CA GLN A 29 45.62 76.56 -27.37
C GLN A 29 44.76 75.39 -26.88
N LYS A 30 44.02 75.55 -25.77
CA LYS A 30 43.07 74.54 -25.28
C LYS A 30 41.88 74.33 -26.23
N LEU A 31 41.39 75.38 -26.86
CA LEU A 31 40.30 75.28 -27.84
C LEU A 31 40.76 74.59 -29.12
N HIS A 32 41.97 74.91 -29.59
CA HIS A 32 42.58 74.28 -30.76
C HIS A 32 42.90 72.80 -30.50
N LEU A 33 43.42 72.45 -29.32
CA LEU A 33 43.66 71.05 -28.95
C LEU A 33 42.35 70.26 -28.87
N LYS A 34 41.30 70.83 -28.25
CA LYS A 34 39.97 70.21 -28.20
C LYS A 34 39.32 70.11 -29.58
N ALA A 35 39.47 71.12 -30.43
CA ALA A 35 38.93 71.09 -31.80
C ALA A 35 39.67 70.06 -32.67
N LEU A 36 40.98 69.90 -32.49
CA LEU A 36 41.78 68.89 -33.18
C LEU A 36 41.42 67.47 -32.71
N ASP A 37 41.26 67.25 -31.41
CA ASP A 37 40.76 65.97 -30.87
C ASP A 37 39.36 65.65 -31.40
N THR A 38 38.49 66.66 -31.52
CA THR A 38 37.12 66.50 -32.06
C THR A 38 37.11 66.19 -33.56
N VAL A 39 38.09 66.70 -34.32
CA VAL A 39 38.22 66.45 -35.76
C VAL A 39 38.92 65.12 -36.05
N LEU A 40 39.85 64.70 -35.18
CA LEU A 40 40.58 63.44 -35.30
C LEU A 40 39.79 62.24 -34.77
N PHE A 41 38.93 62.44 -33.75
CA PHE A 41 38.15 61.37 -33.11
C PHE A 41 36.62 61.52 -33.22
N GLY A 42 36.13 62.59 -33.84
CA GLY A 42 34.69 62.91 -33.89
C GLY A 42 34.19 63.60 -32.60
N PRO A 43 32.98 64.21 -32.62
CA PRO A 43 32.37 64.80 -31.42
C PRO A 43 32.34 63.78 -30.28
N PRO A 44 32.65 64.18 -29.03
CA PRO A 44 32.52 63.26 -27.91
C PRO A 44 31.11 62.71 -27.98
N LEU A 45 31.00 61.39 -28.04
CA LEU A 45 29.73 60.71 -27.88
C LEU A 45 29.26 61.10 -26.49
N LEU A 46 28.55 62.24 -26.38
CA LEU A 46 27.57 62.44 -25.34
C LEU A 46 26.76 61.17 -25.45
N THR A 47 26.97 60.28 -24.48
CA THR A 47 26.06 59.21 -24.16
C THR A 47 24.75 59.91 -23.85
N ARG A 48 24.01 60.21 -24.92
CA ARG A 48 22.58 60.42 -24.87
C ARG A 48 22.11 59.17 -24.17
N HIS A 49 21.76 59.29 -22.89
CA HIS A 49 21.21 58.17 -22.13
C HIS A 49 20.03 57.68 -22.95
N ASN A 50 20.24 56.56 -23.62
CA ASN A 50 19.20 55.93 -24.40
C ASN A 50 18.31 55.31 -23.35
N HIS A 51 17.29 56.04 -22.89
CA HIS A 51 16.29 55.52 -21.95
C HIS A 51 15.76 54.17 -22.43
N LEU A 52 15.74 53.92 -23.75
CA LEU A 52 15.45 52.62 -24.33
C LEU A 52 16.48 51.53 -23.98
N LYS A 53 17.79 51.82 -24.05
CA LYS A 53 18.86 50.89 -23.66
C LYS A 53 18.84 50.61 -22.16
N ASP A 54 18.68 51.66 -21.36
CA ASP A 54 18.63 51.53 -19.89
C ASP A 54 17.34 50.81 -19.45
N PHE A 55 16.20 51.06 -20.12
CA PHE A 55 14.94 50.33 -19.92
C PHE A 55 15.06 48.86 -20.33
N MET A 56 15.63 48.56 -21.50
CA MET A 56 15.88 47.18 -21.93
C MET A 56 16.83 46.44 -20.98
N LEU A 57 17.83 47.13 -20.44
CA LEU A 57 18.74 46.57 -19.46
C LEU A 57 18.00 46.25 -18.14
N VAL A 58 17.18 47.17 -17.63
CA VAL A 58 16.36 46.94 -16.43
C VAL A 58 15.37 45.79 -16.65
N VAL A 59 14.70 45.74 -17.79
CA VAL A 59 13.79 44.63 -18.16
C VAL A 59 14.55 43.31 -18.20
N SER A 60 15.77 43.27 -18.78
CA SER A 60 16.59 42.05 -18.82
C SER A 60 17.01 41.58 -17.42
N ILE A 61 17.31 42.50 -16.51
CA ILE A 61 17.65 42.19 -15.12
C ILE A 61 16.42 41.66 -14.39
N VAL A 62 15.25 42.27 -14.57
CA VAL A 62 13.99 41.82 -13.94
C VAL A 62 13.60 40.43 -14.43
N ILE A 63 13.76 40.14 -15.73
CA ILE A 63 13.52 38.80 -16.28
C ILE A 63 14.54 37.80 -15.75
N GLY A 64 15.82 38.17 -15.66
CA GLY A 64 16.87 37.31 -15.10
C GLY A 64 16.63 36.99 -13.63
N VAL A 65 16.35 38.00 -12.81
CA VAL A 65 16.07 37.85 -11.37
C VAL A 65 14.75 37.12 -11.15
N GLY A 66 13.71 37.45 -11.92
CA GLY A 66 12.41 36.78 -11.89
C GLY A 66 12.51 35.31 -12.30
N GLY A 67 13.28 35.00 -13.35
CA GLY A 67 13.55 33.64 -13.80
C GLY A 67 14.37 32.84 -12.78
N CYS A 68 15.41 33.43 -12.19
CA CYS A 68 16.19 32.81 -11.11
C CYS A 68 15.35 32.59 -9.85
N TRP A 69 14.50 33.55 -9.46
CA TRP A 69 13.59 33.44 -8.34
C TRP A 69 12.53 32.36 -8.56
N PHE A 70 11.92 32.32 -9.74
CA PHE A 70 10.95 31.31 -10.13
C PHE A 70 11.58 29.91 -10.19
N ALA A 71 12.76 29.76 -10.78
CA ALA A 71 13.51 28.51 -10.78
C ALA A 71 13.88 28.07 -9.34
N TYR A 72 14.23 29.02 -8.46
CA TYR A 72 14.49 28.75 -7.05
C TYR A 72 13.24 28.27 -6.31
N ILE A 73 12.09 28.90 -6.54
CA ILE A 73 10.79 28.50 -5.95
C ILE A 73 10.36 27.12 -6.46
N GLN A 74 10.49 26.85 -7.76
CA GLN A 74 10.11 25.59 -8.39
C GLN A 74 11.04 24.45 -7.94
N ASN A 75 12.33 24.72 -7.81
CA ASN A 75 13.31 23.78 -7.26
C ASN A 75 13.01 23.45 -5.79
N ARG A 76 12.48 24.39 -5.01
CA ARG A 76 12.06 24.15 -3.62
C ARG A 76 10.79 23.28 -3.55
N TYR A 77 9.77 23.62 -4.34
CA TYR A 77 8.49 22.88 -4.36
C TYR A 77 8.69 21.43 -4.85
N SER A 78 9.46 21.23 -5.93
CA SER A 78 9.80 19.89 -6.43
C SER A 78 10.56 19.04 -5.41
N LYS A 79 11.48 19.65 -4.64
CA LYS A 79 12.22 18.96 -3.57
C LYS A 79 11.30 18.49 -2.45
N GLU A 80 10.33 19.30 -2.04
CA GLU A 80 9.38 18.93 -0.97
C GLU A 80 8.43 17.80 -1.41
N HIS A 81 7.85 17.89 -2.60
CA HIS A 81 6.98 16.84 -3.15
C HIS A 81 7.73 15.52 -3.39
N MET A 82 8.96 15.58 -3.89
CA MET A 82 9.78 14.38 -4.07
C MET A 82 10.24 13.79 -2.73
N LYS A 83 10.54 14.62 -1.73
CA LYS A 83 10.87 14.12 -0.38
C LYS A 83 9.70 13.33 0.21
N LYS A 84 8.46 13.78 -0.04
CA LYS A 84 7.24 13.05 0.32
C LYS A 84 7.12 11.74 -0.47
N MET A 85 7.27 11.78 -1.79
CA MET A 85 7.21 10.59 -2.65
C MET A 85 8.30 9.54 -2.32
N MET A 86 9.52 9.99 -2.01
CA MET A 86 10.62 9.09 -1.62
C MET A 86 10.36 8.45 -0.25
N LYS A 87 9.83 9.21 0.70
CA LYS A 87 9.34 8.69 1.98
C LYS A 87 8.20 7.70 1.76
N ASP A 88 7.33 7.95 0.80
CA ASP A 88 6.23 7.07 0.44
C ASP A 88 6.71 5.78 -0.22
N LEU A 89 7.76 5.83 -1.03
CA LEU A 89 8.42 4.68 -1.65
C LEU A 89 9.18 3.83 -0.62
N GLU A 90 9.88 4.46 0.34
CA GLU A 90 10.48 3.77 1.48
C GLU A 90 9.41 3.10 2.36
N GLY A 91 8.28 3.78 2.58
CA GLY A 91 7.13 3.20 3.27
C GLY A 91 6.53 2.00 2.52
N LEU A 92 6.55 2.04 1.18
CA LEU A 92 6.09 0.96 0.32
C LEU A 92 6.98 -0.28 0.44
N GLN A 93 8.29 -0.08 0.36
CA GLN A 93 9.29 -1.14 0.52
C GLN A 93 9.23 -1.76 1.91
N LYS A 94 8.99 -0.95 2.95
CA LYS A 94 8.76 -1.44 4.31
C LYS A 94 7.47 -2.26 4.43
N ALA A 95 6.39 -1.85 3.76
CA ALA A 95 5.13 -2.60 3.74
C ALA A 95 5.28 -3.96 3.05
N GLU A 96 5.95 -4.00 1.90
CA GLU A 96 6.31 -5.24 1.18
C GLU A 96 7.13 -6.19 2.07
N GLN A 97 8.16 -5.66 2.72
CA GLN A 97 9.00 -6.44 3.62
C GLN A 97 8.23 -6.94 4.85
N SER A 98 7.30 -6.14 5.37
CA SER A 98 6.42 -6.55 6.47
C SER A 98 5.44 -7.65 6.07
N LEU A 99 4.92 -7.64 4.83
CA LEU A 99 4.08 -8.71 4.31
C LEU A 99 4.87 -10.02 4.19
N HIS A 100 6.14 -9.93 3.78
CA HIS A 100 7.02 -11.09 3.71
C HIS A 100 7.34 -11.67 5.10
N ASP A 101 7.69 -10.81 6.07
CA ASP A 101 7.95 -11.19 7.46
C ASP A 101 6.71 -11.78 8.14
N LEU A 102 5.51 -11.25 7.84
CA LEU A 102 4.25 -11.86 8.29
C LEU A 102 4.05 -13.25 7.70
N GLN A 103 4.30 -13.44 6.40
CA GLN A 103 4.22 -14.76 5.77
C GLN A 103 5.18 -15.77 6.43
N GLU A 104 6.42 -15.35 6.73
CA GLU A 104 7.45 -16.20 7.34
C GLU A 104 7.13 -16.55 8.79
N ARG A 105 6.74 -15.57 9.61
CA ARG A 105 6.34 -15.83 11.01
C ARG A 105 5.12 -16.73 11.12
N LEU A 106 4.21 -16.66 10.14
CA LEU A 106 3.01 -17.50 10.12
C LEU A 106 3.34 -18.95 9.75
N LEU A 107 4.24 -19.18 8.79
CA LEU A 107 4.77 -20.53 8.54
C LEU A 107 5.38 -21.13 9.81
N LYS A 108 6.17 -20.33 10.53
CA LYS A 108 6.82 -20.78 11.76
C LYS A 108 5.84 -21.04 12.91
N ALA A 109 4.86 -20.16 13.13
CA ALA A 109 3.85 -20.35 14.18
C ALA A 109 2.94 -21.56 13.90
N GLN A 110 2.65 -21.85 12.64
CA GLN A 110 1.89 -23.03 12.23
C GLN A 110 2.68 -24.32 12.48
N GLU A 111 4.00 -24.30 12.28
CA GLU A 111 4.89 -25.42 12.60
C GLU A 111 5.02 -25.65 14.13
N GLU A 112 5.09 -24.59 14.93
CA GLU A 112 5.19 -24.69 16.40
C GLU A 112 3.89 -25.15 17.06
N HIS A 113 2.72 -24.77 16.53
CA HIS A 113 1.44 -25.26 17.05
C HIS A 113 1.28 -26.78 16.88
N ARG A 114 1.95 -27.36 15.88
CA ARG A 114 1.97 -28.79 15.56
C ARG A 114 2.69 -29.63 16.61
N SER A 115 3.75 -29.12 17.25
CA SER A 115 4.46 -29.88 18.29
C SER A 115 3.65 -29.96 19.58
N VAL A 116 2.89 -28.91 19.90
CA VAL A 116 2.07 -28.83 21.12
C VAL A 116 0.84 -29.74 21.02
N GLU A 117 0.25 -29.90 19.83
CA GLU A 117 -0.92 -30.77 19.63
C GLU A 117 -0.56 -32.26 19.76
N VAL A 118 0.60 -32.67 19.25
CA VAL A 118 1.12 -34.05 19.40
C VAL A 118 1.43 -34.37 20.86
N GLU A 119 1.99 -33.42 21.62
CA GLU A 119 2.22 -33.60 23.05
C GLU A 119 0.91 -33.66 23.86
N LYS A 120 -0.10 -32.86 23.49
CA LYS A 120 -1.42 -32.87 24.16
C LYS A 120 -2.12 -34.22 24.01
N VAL A 121 -2.15 -34.79 22.81
CA VAL A 121 -2.78 -36.11 22.56
C VAL A 121 -2.09 -37.21 23.37
N ASN A 122 -0.76 -37.19 23.45
CA ASN A 122 0.02 -38.14 24.23
C ASN A 122 -0.21 -38.01 25.75
N LEU A 123 -0.43 -36.79 26.26
CA LEU A 123 -0.78 -36.55 27.67
C LEU A 123 -2.21 -36.97 28.02
N GLU A 124 -3.18 -36.77 27.12
CA GLU A 124 -4.57 -37.18 27.34
C GLU A 124 -4.72 -38.72 27.35
N GLU A 125 -3.97 -39.44 26.52
CA GLU A 125 -3.93 -40.90 26.53
C GLU A 125 -3.42 -41.44 27.87
N LYS A 126 -2.36 -40.82 28.41
CA LYS A 126 -1.76 -41.21 29.70
C LYS A 126 -2.70 -41.00 30.89
N LEU A 127 -3.47 -39.90 30.91
CA LEU A 127 -4.45 -39.62 31.96
C LEU A 127 -5.64 -40.58 31.93
N ARG A 128 -6.07 -41.03 30.75
CA ARG A 128 -7.15 -42.03 30.61
C ARG A 128 -6.76 -43.39 31.21
N ASP A 129 -5.50 -43.80 31.00
CA ASP A 129 -4.98 -45.04 31.56
C ASP A 129 -4.90 -44.99 33.09
N GLU A 130 -4.44 -43.88 33.67
CA GLU A 130 -4.39 -43.68 35.13
C GLU A 130 -5.78 -43.71 35.77
N ILE A 131 -6.80 -43.14 35.11
CA ILE A 131 -8.19 -43.19 35.59
C ILE A 131 -8.76 -44.62 35.51
N SER A 132 -8.41 -45.37 34.47
CA SER A 132 -8.89 -46.75 34.29
C SER A 132 -8.33 -47.69 35.37
N THR A 133 -7.05 -47.55 35.70
CA THR A 133 -6.38 -48.34 36.75
C THR A 133 -6.92 -48.00 38.13
N ALA A 134 -7.13 -46.71 38.43
CA ALA A 134 -7.76 -46.26 39.66
C ALA A 134 -9.21 -46.77 39.80
N LYS A 135 -9.99 -46.79 38.72
CA LYS A 135 -11.35 -47.37 38.71
C LYS A 135 -11.34 -48.87 39.01
N GLN A 136 -10.37 -49.59 38.47
CA GLN A 136 -10.23 -51.03 38.69
C GLN A 136 -9.78 -51.37 40.11
N GLU A 137 -8.91 -50.53 40.70
CA GLU A 137 -8.47 -50.66 42.08
C GLU A 137 -9.58 -50.31 43.08
N ALA A 138 -10.37 -49.27 42.80
CA ALA A 138 -11.57 -48.94 43.58
C ALA A 138 -12.64 -50.04 43.53
N HIS A 139 -12.80 -50.74 42.40
CA HIS A 139 -13.68 -51.89 42.27
C HIS A 139 -13.20 -53.06 43.15
N ARG A 140 -11.90 -53.34 43.12
CA ARG A 140 -11.28 -54.40 43.93
C ARG A 140 -11.38 -54.14 45.44
N LEU A 141 -11.25 -52.87 45.86
CA LEU A 141 -11.40 -52.48 47.27
C LEU A 141 -12.86 -52.58 47.77
N ARG A 142 -13.83 -52.52 46.86
CA ARG A 142 -15.25 -52.67 47.16
C ARG A 142 -15.61 -54.13 47.48
N GLU A 143 -15.04 -55.08 46.75
CA GLU A 143 -15.21 -56.53 46.98
C GLU A 143 -14.64 -56.97 48.34
N LEU A 144 -13.61 -56.29 48.85
CA LEU A 144 -13.01 -56.56 50.17
C LEU A 144 -13.85 -56.05 51.36
N ARG A 145 -14.83 -55.18 51.12
CA ARG A 145 -15.62 -54.52 52.17
C ARG A 145 -16.95 -55.23 52.47
N GLU A 146 -17.26 -56.30 51.74
CA GLU A 146 -18.53 -57.04 51.79
C GLU A 146 -18.71 -57.95 53.03
N GLY A 147 -17.87 -57.83 54.07
CA GLY A 147 -17.94 -58.68 55.25
C GLY A 147 -17.83 -57.93 56.58
N THR A 148 -18.90 -57.26 57.04
CA THR A 148 -19.26 -57.21 58.48
C THR A 148 -20.69 -56.67 58.69
N GLU A 149 -21.58 -57.53 59.21
CA GLU A 149 -23.01 -57.27 59.40
C GLU A 149 -23.31 -56.51 60.71
N ASN A 150 -23.60 -55.22 60.59
CA ASN A 150 -24.53 -54.44 61.41
C ASN A 150 -24.70 -52.99 60.88
N GLU A 151 -24.03 -52.64 59.79
CA GLU A 151 -24.33 -51.46 58.97
C GLU A 151 -25.50 -51.68 58.00
N LEU A 152 -26.06 -52.89 57.91
CA LEU A 152 -26.87 -53.36 56.78
C LEU A 152 -28.13 -52.51 56.51
N SER A 153 -28.78 -51.97 57.53
CA SER A 153 -29.95 -51.09 57.35
C SER A 153 -29.58 -49.67 56.91
N ARG A 154 -28.44 -49.14 57.40
CA ARG A 154 -27.92 -47.81 57.00
C ARG A 154 -27.23 -47.90 55.63
N GLN A 155 -26.59 -49.02 55.35
CA GLN A 155 -26.04 -49.39 54.04
C GLN A 155 -27.16 -49.57 53.04
N LYS A 156 -28.27 -50.24 53.36
CA LYS A 156 -29.38 -50.42 52.42
C LYS A 156 -29.98 -49.08 51.99
N TYR A 157 -30.19 -48.16 52.93
CA TYR A 157 -30.63 -46.80 52.59
C TYR A 157 -29.57 -46.01 51.80
N ALA A 158 -28.31 -46.10 52.21
CA ALA A 158 -27.21 -45.48 51.46
C ALA A 158 -27.05 -46.08 50.06
N GLU A 159 -27.32 -47.37 49.88
CA GLU A 159 -27.29 -48.08 48.61
C GLU A 159 -28.47 -47.67 47.72
N GLU A 160 -29.67 -47.51 48.28
CA GLU A 160 -30.83 -47.00 47.55
C GLU A 160 -30.60 -45.56 47.08
N GLU A 161 -30.05 -44.68 47.93
CA GLU A 161 -29.68 -43.31 47.54
C GLU A 161 -28.56 -43.30 46.50
N LEU A 162 -27.55 -44.15 46.67
CA LEU A 162 -26.42 -44.22 45.74
C LEU A 162 -26.84 -44.85 44.40
N GLU A 163 -27.84 -45.72 44.40
CA GLU A 163 -28.46 -46.25 43.18
C GLU A 163 -29.29 -45.18 42.47
N GLN A 164 -30.04 -44.35 43.21
CA GLN A 164 -30.71 -43.19 42.63
C GLN A 164 -29.72 -42.20 42.02
N VAL A 165 -28.60 -41.91 42.71
CA VAL A 165 -27.53 -41.05 42.20
C VAL A 165 -26.87 -41.67 40.98
N ARG A 166 -26.60 -42.98 40.96
CA ARG A 166 -26.08 -43.68 39.78
C ARG A 166 -27.03 -43.62 38.61
N MET A 167 -28.32 -43.80 38.83
CA MET A 167 -29.34 -43.72 37.79
C MET A 167 -29.46 -42.29 37.24
N ALA A 168 -29.40 -41.27 38.11
CA ALA A 168 -29.36 -39.87 37.71
C ALA A 168 -28.09 -39.53 36.93
N LEU A 169 -26.93 -40.04 37.37
CA LEU A 169 -25.64 -39.85 36.72
C LEU A 169 -25.59 -40.55 35.36
N LYS A 170 -26.07 -41.79 35.27
CA LYS A 170 -26.19 -42.54 34.00
C LYS A 170 -27.16 -41.86 33.03
N LYS A 171 -28.23 -41.25 33.53
CA LYS A 171 -29.15 -40.45 32.72
C LYS A 171 -28.48 -39.17 32.23
N ALA A 172 -27.73 -38.48 33.10
CA ALA A 172 -26.97 -37.28 32.75
C ALA A 172 -25.86 -37.59 31.74
N GLU A 173 -25.11 -38.69 31.92
CA GLU A 173 -24.11 -39.20 30.98
C GLU A 173 -24.74 -39.52 29.62
N LYS A 174 -25.86 -40.25 29.60
CA LYS A 174 -26.58 -40.57 28.36
C LYS A 174 -27.08 -39.31 27.64
N GLU A 175 -27.54 -38.30 28.40
CA GLU A 175 -27.92 -37.01 27.82
C GLU A 175 -26.69 -36.26 27.27
N LEU A 176 -25.56 -36.32 27.96
CA LEU A 176 -24.29 -35.75 27.52
C LEU A 176 -23.73 -36.46 26.28
N GLU A 177 -23.77 -37.79 26.22
CA GLU A 177 -23.39 -38.60 25.05
C GLU A 177 -24.31 -38.32 23.86
N SER A 178 -25.62 -38.16 24.11
CA SER A 178 -26.57 -37.78 23.06
C SER A 178 -26.29 -36.39 22.48
N ARG A 179 -25.65 -35.51 23.27
CA ARG A 179 -25.19 -34.18 22.84
C ARG A 179 -23.75 -34.19 22.30
N GLY A 180 -22.93 -35.15 22.71
CA GLY A 180 -21.48 -35.21 22.45
C GLY A 180 -21.07 -36.08 21.26
N THR A 181 -21.99 -36.81 20.64
CA THR A 181 -21.70 -37.71 19.49
C THR A 181 -21.94 -37.03 18.14
N TRP A 182 -21.53 -35.77 18.00
CA TRP A 182 -21.42 -35.17 16.68
C TRP A 182 -19.95 -35.04 16.32
N SER A 183 -19.43 -36.05 15.62
CA SER A 183 -18.19 -35.91 14.87
C SER A 183 -18.53 -35.43 13.45
N PRO A 184 -17.85 -34.40 12.94
CA PRO A 184 -18.11 -33.93 11.60
C PRO A 184 -17.74 -35.03 10.57
N PRO A 185 -18.56 -35.25 9.52
CA PRO A 185 -18.30 -36.29 8.54
C PRO A 185 -16.98 -36.07 7.77
N ASP A 186 -16.24 -37.14 7.44
CA ASP A 186 -15.01 -37.08 6.62
C ASP A 186 -15.22 -36.34 5.29
N THR A 187 -16.42 -36.45 4.72
CA THR A 187 -16.80 -35.74 3.50
C THR A 187 -16.77 -34.22 3.69
N LEU A 188 -17.18 -33.72 4.87
CA LEU A 188 -17.14 -32.29 5.19
C LEU A 188 -15.70 -31.78 5.26
N GLN A 189 -14.79 -32.56 5.88
CA GLN A 189 -13.36 -32.22 5.91
C GLN A 189 -12.81 -32.04 4.50
N LYS A 190 -13.11 -32.97 3.57
CA LYS A 190 -12.65 -32.89 2.17
C LYS A 190 -13.18 -31.65 1.45
N TRP A 191 -14.45 -31.29 1.68
CA TRP A 191 -15.04 -30.07 1.11
C TRP A 191 -14.42 -28.79 1.67
N LEU A 192 -14.12 -28.75 2.97
CA LEU A 192 -13.42 -27.62 3.57
C LEU A 192 -11.99 -27.51 3.07
N GLN A 193 -11.28 -28.63 2.90
CA GLN A 193 -9.95 -28.65 2.28
C GLN A 193 -10.00 -28.11 0.85
N LEU A 194 -10.97 -28.55 0.04
CA LEU A 194 -11.13 -28.03 -1.32
C LEU A 194 -11.44 -26.53 -1.32
N THR A 195 -12.29 -26.09 -0.40
CA THR A 195 -12.63 -24.67 -0.24
C THR A 195 -11.40 -23.84 0.12
N HIS A 196 -10.58 -24.33 1.06
CA HIS A 196 -9.30 -23.72 1.40
C HIS A 196 -8.38 -23.62 0.18
N GLU A 197 -8.20 -24.70 -0.59
CA GLU A 197 -7.36 -24.71 -1.78
C GLU A 197 -7.82 -23.70 -2.84
N VAL A 198 -9.12 -23.63 -3.11
CA VAL A 198 -9.69 -22.65 -4.04
C VAL A 198 -9.44 -21.22 -3.53
N GLU A 199 -9.64 -20.98 -2.25
CA GLU A 199 -9.37 -19.68 -1.63
C GLU A 199 -7.89 -19.28 -1.72
N VAL A 200 -6.96 -20.23 -1.52
CA VAL A 200 -5.51 -20.03 -1.73
C VAL A 200 -5.21 -19.58 -3.16
N GLN A 201 -5.83 -20.20 -4.17
CA GLN A 201 -5.65 -19.81 -5.57
C GLN A 201 -6.11 -18.37 -5.82
N TYR A 202 -7.31 -18.01 -5.35
CA TYR A 202 -7.82 -16.63 -5.48
C TYR A 202 -6.92 -15.61 -4.77
N TYR A 203 -6.48 -15.93 -3.56
CA TYR A 203 -5.54 -15.10 -2.82
C TYR A 203 -4.23 -14.90 -3.61
N ASN A 204 -3.66 -15.96 -4.17
CA ASN A 204 -2.42 -15.91 -4.93
C ASN A 204 -2.55 -15.07 -6.20
N ILE A 205 -3.68 -15.16 -6.90
CA ILE A 205 -3.98 -14.31 -8.08
C ILE A 205 -4.06 -12.83 -7.64
N LYS A 206 -4.78 -12.53 -6.56
CA LYS A 206 -4.89 -11.16 -6.02
C LYS A 206 -3.53 -10.62 -5.58
N LYS A 207 -2.72 -11.43 -4.89
CA LYS A 207 -1.35 -11.11 -4.47
C LYS A 207 -0.46 -10.78 -5.67
N GLN A 208 -0.43 -11.65 -6.68
CA GLN A 208 0.38 -11.44 -7.87
C GLN A 208 -0.05 -10.18 -8.64
N SER A 209 -1.34 -9.87 -8.67
CA SER A 209 -1.85 -8.62 -9.26
C SER A 209 -1.34 -7.39 -8.50
N ALA A 210 -1.39 -7.41 -7.16
CA ALA A 210 -0.86 -6.33 -6.33
C ALA A 210 0.65 -6.15 -6.48
N GLU A 211 1.42 -7.24 -6.57
CA GLU A 211 2.86 -7.21 -6.85
C GLU A 211 3.17 -6.64 -8.25
N ARG A 212 2.37 -6.97 -9.26
CA ARG A 212 2.49 -6.36 -10.59
C ARG A 212 2.23 -4.86 -10.55
N GLN A 213 1.18 -4.41 -9.85
CA GLN A 213 0.90 -2.97 -9.67
C GLN A 213 2.05 -2.25 -8.96
N LEU A 214 2.61 -2.89 -7.91
CA LEU A 214 3.78 -2.38 -7.20
C LEU A 214 4.98 -2.19 -8.15
N ASN A 215 5.27 -3.17 -8.99
CA ASN A 215 6.38 -3.10 -9.93
C ASN A 215 6.19 -1.96 -10.95
N VAL A 216 4.99 -1.83 -11.52
CA VAL A 216 4.66 -0.73 -12.43
C VAL A 216 4.84 0.64 -11.75
N ALA A 217 4.39 0.78 -10.49
CA ALA A 217 4.57 2.00 -9.72
C ALA A 217 6.05 2.32 -9.45
N LYS A 218 6.85 1.31 -9.04
CA LYS A 218 8.31 1.44 -8.83
C LYS A 218 9.03 1.86 -10.12
N GLU A 219 8.72 1.23 -11.24
CA GLU A 219 9.29 1.59 -12.55
C GLU A 219 8.93 3.01 -12.98
N GLY A 220 7.67 3.42 -12.76
CA GLY A 220 7.22 4.79 -13.01
C GLY A 220 8.02 5.81 -12.20
N ALA A 221 8.17 5.57 -10.89
CA ALA A 221 8.94 6.42 -10.01
C ALA A 221 10.42 6.52 -10.42
N GLU A 222 11.06 5.41 -10.77
CA GLU A 222 12.45 5.39 -11.23
C GLU A 222 12.63 6.11 -12.58
N LYS A 223 11.66 6.01 -13.50
CA LYS A 223 11.67 6.78 -14.77
C LYS A 223 11.62 8.29 -14.50
N ILE A 224 10.77 8.74 -13.57
CA ILE A 224 10.69 10.16 -13.18
C ILE A 224 12.02 10.62 -12.54
N LYS A 225 12.56 9.82 -11.62
CA LYS A 225 13.86 10.08 -10.97
C LYS A 225 15.01 10.21 -11.98
N LYS A 226 15.07 9.33 -12.99
CA LYS A 226 16.06 9.40 -14.07
C LYS A 226 15.88 10.64 -14.95
N LYS A 227 14.65 10.94 -15.39
CA LYS A 227 14.35 12.13 -16.20
C LYS A 227 14.80 13.41 -15.48
N ARG A 228 14.52 13.54 -14.19
CA ARG A 228 14.91 14.72 -13.38
C ARG A 228 16.42 14.93 -13.28
N ASN A 229 17.23 13.86 -13.30
CA ASN A 229 18.70 13.97 -13.22
C ASN A 229 19.35 14.38 -14.55
N THR A 230 18.58 14.55 -15.63
CA THR A 230 19.09 15.07 -16.92
C THR A 230 19.08 16.60 -16.94
N LEU A 231 19.98 17.21 -17.71
CA LEU A 231 20.31 18.65 -17.69
C LEU A 231 19.12 19.61 -17.94
N PHE A 232 18.04 19.15 -18.58
CA PHE A 232 16.79 19.91 -18.77
C PHE A 232 15.56 19.24 -18.11
N GLY A 233 15.78 18.20 -17.31
CA GLY A 233 14.75 17.30 -16.82
C GLY A 233 13.82 17.87 -15.76
N THR A 234 14.27 18.82 -14.94
CA THR A 234 13.46 19.46 -13.89
C THR A 234 12.31 20.30 -14.46
N PHE A 235 12.50 20.94 -15.62
CA PHE A 235 11.45 21.71 -16.29
C PHE A 235 10.39 20.81 -16.92
N GLN A 236 10.79 19.71 -17.56
CA GLN A 236 9.87 18.81 -18.25
C GLN A 236 9.06 17.91 -17.30
N VAL A 237 9.63 17.57 -16.13
CA VAL A 237 8.94 16.73 -15.13
C VAL A 237 7.85 17.51 -14.39
N ALA A 238 8.07 18.79 -14.05
CA ALA A 238 7.14 19.61 -13.26
C ALA A 238 5.86 20.01 -14.03
N HIS A 239 5.87 19.94 -15.36
CA HIS A 239 4.72 20.24 -16.21
C HIS A 239 4.11 18.99 -16.88
N SER A 240 4.61 17.80 -16.53
CA SER A 240 4.10 16.55 -17.09
C SER A 240 3.00 15.97 -16.20
N SER A 241 1.84 15.68 -16.78
CA SER A 241 0.78 14.85 -16.16
C SER A 241 1.26 13.46 -15.73
N SER A 242 2.47 13.06 -16.15
CA SER A 242 3.12 11.81 -15.78
C SER A 242 3.54 11.73 -14.31
N LEU A 243 3.67 12.86 -13.61
CA LEU A 243 4.01 12.86 -12.18
C LEU A 243 2.79 12.46 -11.33
N ASP A 244 1.63 13.07 -11.58
CA ASP A 244 0.39 12.78 -10.86
C ASP A 244 -0.10 11.36 -11.16
N ASP A 245 0.01 10.89 -12.41
CA ASP A 245 -0.30 9.50 -12.78
C ASP A 245 0.58 8.48 -12.04
N VAL A 246 1.88 8.77 -11.87
CA VAL A 246 2.78 7.91 -11.09
C VAL A 246 2.43 7.94 -9.59
N ASP A 247 2.06 9.10 -9.03
CA ASP A 247 1.64 9.22 -7.62
C ASP A 247 0.34 8.42 -7.35
N HIS A 248 -0.65 8.54 -8.24
CA HIS A 248 -1.87 7.73 -8.18
C HIS A 248 -1.57 6.22 -8.26
N LYS A 249 -0.66 5.79 -9.13
CA LYS A 249 -0.23 4.38 -9.22
C LYS A 249 0.46 3.90 -7.95
N ILE A 250 1.26 4.75 -7.29
CA ILE A 250 1.89 4.42 -6.02
C ILE A 250 0.83 4.24 -4.92
N LEU A 251 -0.13 5.17 -4.82
CA LEU A 251 -1.23 5.08 -3.84
C LEU A 251 -2.09 3.84 -4.06
N ALA A 252 -2.45 3.55 -5.32
CA ALA A 252 -3.21 2.35 -5.67
C ALA A 252 -2.43 1.06 -5.30
N ALA A 253 -1.12 1.02 -5.59
CA ALA A 253 -0.29 -0.13 -5.21
C ALA A 253 -0.19 -0.30 -3.68
N LYS A 254 -0.08 0.80 -2.91
CA LYS A 254 -0.14 0.76 -1.43
C LYS A 254 -1.42 0.12 -0.94
N GLN A 255 -2.54 0.60 -1.47
CA GLN A 255 -3.85 0.13 -1.07
C GLN A 255 -4.01 -1.36 -1.39
N SER A 256 -3.71 -1.78 -2.62
CA SER A 256 -3.76 -3.18 -3.05
C SER A 256 -2.91 -4.11 -2.17
N LEU A 257 -1.68 -3.70 -1.80
CA LEU A 257 -0.83 -4.48 -0.90
C LEU A 257 -1.41 -4.56 0.52
N SER A 258 -1.99 -3.46 1.02
CA SER A 258 -2.61 -3.43 2.34
C SER A 258 -3.83 -4.35 2.40
N GLU A 259 -4.64 -4.39 1.35
CA GLU A 259 -5.76 -5.33 1.22
C GLU A 259 -5.30 -6.78 1.17
N VAL A 260 -4.26 -7.11 0.40
CA VAL A 260 -3.71 -8.48 0.33
C VAL A 260 -3.14 -8.88 1.70
N THR A 261 -2.55 -7.95 2.44
CA THR A 261 -2.06 -8.20 3.80
C THR A 261 -3.21 -8.50 4.76
N ALA A 262 -4.26 -7.67 4.73
CA ALA A 262 -5.44 -7.85 5.58
C ALA A 262 -6.15 -9.17 5.26
N ALA A 263 -6.35 -9.48 3.97
CA ALA A 263 -6.95 -10.73 3.52
C ALA A 263 -6.13 -11.96 3.95
N LEU A 264 -4.80 -11.88 3.94
CA LEU A 264 -3.97 -12.98 4.44
C LEU A 264 -4.18 -13.24 5.93
N ARG A 265 -4.15 -12.17 6.75
CA ARG A 265 -4.34 -12.28 8.21
C ARG A 265 -5.72 -12.84 8.54
N GLU A 266 -6.76 -12.32 7.90
CA GLU A 266 -8.12 -12.81 8.08
C GLU A 266 -8.23 -14.29 7.73
N ARG A 267 -7.75 -14.67 6.54
CA ARG A 267 -7.84 -16.04 6.04
C ARG A 267 -7.18 -17.02 6.99
N LEU A 268 -5.96 -16.72 7.44
CA LEU A 268 -5.23 -17.58 8.37
C LEU A 268 -5.95 -17.71 9.72
N HIS A 269 -6.41 -16.59 10.27
CA HIS A 269 -7.17 -16.61 11.52
C HIS A 269 -8.46 -17.43 11.38
N ARG A 270 -9.25 -17.21 10.32
CA ARG A 270 -10.49 -17.94 10.09
C ARG A 270 -10.24 -19.44 9.94
N TRP A 271 -9.27 -19.85 9.12
CA TRP A 271 -8.99 -21.28 8.94
C TRP A 271 -8.48 -21.94 10.21
N GLN A 272 -7.65 -21.25 11.01
CA GLN A 272 -7.25 -21.74 12.33
C GLN A 272 -8.45 -21.95 13.26
N GLN A 273 -9.41 -21.00 13.28
CA GLN A 273 -10.63 -21.15 14.09
C GLN A 273 -11.50 -22.31 13.59
N ILE A 274 -11.62 -22.50 12.27
CA ILE A 274 -12.36 -23.62 11.69
C ILE A 274 -11.72 -24.95 12.14
N GLU A 275 -10.41 -25.12 11.99
CA GLU A 275 -9.72 -26.36 12.42
C GLU A 275 -9.91 -26.63 13.92
N MET A 276 -9.84 -25.59 14.76
CA MET A 276 -10.08 -25.70 16.20
C MET A 276 -11.51 -26.15 16.54
N LEU A 277 -12.51 -25.63 15.84
CA LEU A 277 -13.92 -25.95 16.09
C LEU A 277 -14.29 -27.36 15.62
N PHE A 278 -13.70 -27.81 14.52
CA PHE A 278 -14.03 -29.09 13.91
C PHE A 278 -13.10 -30.24 14.33
N GLY A 279 -11.92 -29.94 14.88
CA GLY A 279 -10.97 -30.95 15.37
C GLY A 279 -10.29 -31.76 14.28
N PHE A 280 -10.24 -31.26 13.05
CA PHE A 280 -9.51 -31.86 11.93
C PHE A 280 -8.71 -30.84 11.13
N GLN A 281 -7.69 -31.33 10.42
CA GLN A 281 -6.79 -30.49 9.61
C GLN A 281 -7.39 -30.19 8.24
N VAL A 282 -7.36 -28.91 7.87
CA VAL A 282 -7.88 -28.35 6.61
C VAL A 282 -6.78 -27.64 5.81
N VAL A 283 -5.96 -26.82 6.47
CA VAL A 283 -4.92 -26.01 5.83
C VAL A 283 -3.81 -26.91 5.28
N ASN A 284 -3.41 -27.92 6.06
CA ASN A 284 -2.50 -28.96 5.60
C ASN A 284 -3.29 -30.09 4.97
N ASN A 285 -3.27 -30.16 3.64
CA ASN A 285 -4.10 -31.07 2.87
C ASN A 285 -3.31 -31.62 1.65
N PRO A 286 -3.79 -32.70 1.00
CA PRO A 286 -3.06 -33.35 -0.10
C PRO A 286 -3.07 -32.56 -1.42
N GLY A 287 -3.69 -31.39 -1.45
CA GLY A 287 -3.77 -30.49 -2.60
C GLY A 287 -5.01 -30.69 -3.47
N ILE A 288 -5.34 -29.64 -4.23
CA ILE A 288 -6.60 -29.50 -4.99
C ILE A 288 -6.92 -30.70 -5.91
N ASN A 289 -5.92 -31.24 -6.62
CA ASN A 289 -6.13 -32.35 -7.57
C ASN A 289 -6.59 -33.64 -6.87
N VAL A 290 -5.97 -33.97 -5.73
CA VAL A 290 -6.32 -35.17 -4.95
C VAL A 290 -7.72 -35.02 -4.36
N LEU A 291 -8.07 -33.81 -3.91
CA LEU A 291 -9.38 -33.49 -3.35
C LEU A 291 -10.49 -33.59 -4.41
N HIS A 292 -10.26 -33.10 -5.62
CA HIS A 292 -11.20 -33.25 -6.73
C HIS A 292 -11.49 -34.73 -7.05
N SER A 293 -10.45 -35.56 -7.10
CA SER A 293 -10.62 -37.01 -7.29
C SER A 293 -11.37 -37.65 -6.12
N ALA A 294 -11.04 -37.30 -4.87
CA ALA A 294 -11.68 -37.86 -3.68
C ALA A 294 -13.16 -37.45 -3.52
N LEU A 295 -13.56 -36.31 -4.10
CA LEU A 295 -14.93 -35.81 -4.10
C LEU A 295 -15.71 -36.17 -5.38
N ASN A 296 -15.10 -36.91 -6.31
CA ASN A 296 -15.67 -37.24 -7.63
C ASN A 296 -16.20 -36.02 -8.39
N MET A 297 -15.45 -34.91 -8.34
CA MET A 297 -15.85 -33.68 -9.03
C MET A 297 -15.54 -33.75 -10.53
N ASP A 298 -16.49 -33.27 -11.32
CA ASP A 298 -16.38 -33.23 -12.78
C ASP A 298 -15.34 -32.18 -13.22
N PRO A 299 -14.38 -32.49 -14.12
CA PRO A 299 -13.33 -31.55 -14.55
C PRO A 299 -13.85 -30.27 -15.21
N SER A 300 -15.11 -30.27 -15.65
CA SER A 300 -15.82 -29.12 -16.22
C SER A 300 -15.90 -27.91 -15.27
N TRP A 301 -15.86 -28.13 -13.95
CA TRP A 301 -15.84 -27.06 -12.93
C TRP A 301 -14.50 -26.30 -12.86
N LEU A 302 -13.42 -26.85 -13.42
CA LEU A 302 -12.09 -26.22 -13.45
C LEU A 302 -11.94 -25.17 -14.59
N GLY A 303 -12.98 -25.01 -15.41
CA GLY A 303 -12.90 -24.39 -16.73
C GLY A 303 -13.83 -23.21 -16.96
N GLN A 304 -13.82 -22.23 -16.06
CA GLN A 304 -14.03 -20.84 -16.48
C GLN A 304 -13.29 -19.96 -15.49
N ALA A 305 -12.23 -19.30 -15.98
CA ALA A 305 -11.74 -18.09 -15.34
C ALA A 305 -12.95 -17.16 -15.20
N ARG A 306 -13.58 -17.18 -14.02
CA ARG A 306 -14.66 -16.26 -13.70
C ARG A 306 -14.03 -14.90 -13.86
N ALA A 307 -14.45 -14.17 -14.89
CA ALA A 307 -14.04 -12.80 -15.09
C ALA A 307 -14.15 -12.11 -13.73
N THR A 308 -13.07 -11.45 -13.32
CA THR A 308 -13.06 -10.56 -12.16
C THR A 308 -14.37 -9.78 -12.15
N PRO A 309 -15.14 -9.72 -11.04
CA PRO A 309 -16.25 -8.79 -10.98
C PRO A 309 -15.63 -7.41 -11.16
N THR A 310 -15.81 -6.85 -12.36
CA THR A 310 -15.40 -5.49 -12.70
C THR A 310 -16.22 -4.59 -11.81
N HIS A 311 -15.60 -4.13 -10.72
CA HIS A 311 -16.10 -3.00 -9.94
C HIS A 311 -16.30 -1.84 -10.92
N PHE A 312 -17.55 -1.40 -11.02
CA PHE A 312 -18.02 -0.08 -11.43
C PHE A 312 -17.02 0.77 -12.22
N ILE A 313 -17.16 0.73 -13.54
CA ILE A 313 -16.76 1.86 -14.38
C ILE A 313 -17.79 2.96 -14.10
N LEU A 314 -17.37 3.98 -13.36
CA LEU A 314 -18.07 5.25 -13.29
C LEU A 314 -17.85 5.95 -14.64
N THR A 315 -18.74 5.73 -15.59
CA THR A 315 -18.91 6.65 -16.71
C THR A 315 -19.76 7.81 -16.21
N ASP A 316 -19.09 8.95 -16.08
CA ASP A 316 -19.66 10.29 -16.10
C ASP A 316 -20.46 10.45 -17.40
N ASP A 317 -21.78 10.44 -17.31
CA ASP A 317 -22.69 11.12 -18.24
C ASP A 317 -24.04 11.28 -17.52
N MET A 318 -24.36 12.53 -17.19
CA MET A 318 -25.67 12.99 -16.75
C MET A 318 -26.62 13.08 -17.95
N ASP A 319 -27.82 12.49 -17.85
CA ASP A 319 -29.13 13.18 -17.91
C ASP A 319 -30.29 12.19 -18.21
N ASP A 320 -31.39 12.41 -17.48
CA ASP A 320 -32.79 12.06 -17.74
C ASP A 320 -33.19 10.60 -18.06
N LEU A 321 -33.80 9.91 -17.08
CA LEU A 321 -35.24 9.59 -17.08
C LEU A 321 -35.62 8.82 -15.79
N GLU A 322 -36.47 9.39 -14.94
CA GLU A 322 -37.28 8.63 -13.99
C GLU A 322 -38.43 7.95 -14.76
N GLU A 323 -38.52 6.62 -14.72
CA GLU A 323 -39.78 5.87 -14.49
C GLU A 323 -39.55 4.35 -14.51
N GLU A 324 -40.03 3.69 -13.45
CA GLU A 324 -40.67 2.36 -13.43
C GLU A 324 -40.04 1.15 -14.16
N LEU A 325 -39.66 0.11 -13.38
CA LEU A 325 -40.45 -1.11 -13.19
C LEU A 325 -39.57 -2.31 -12.77
N VAL A 326 -39.73 -2.71 -11.49
CA VAL A 326 -39.85 -4.07 -10.94
C VAL A 326 -39.18 -5.25 -11.69
N THR A 327 -38.29 -5.98 -10.99
CA THR A 327 -38.59 -7.37 -10.53
C THR A 327 -37.56 -7.90 -9.52
N PRO A 328 -38.01 -8.44 -8.37
CA PRO A 328 -37.18 -9.20 -7.44
C PRO A 328 -37.24 -10.69 -7.77
N LEU A 329 -36.10 -11.33 -8.05
CA LEU A 329 -36.05 -12.80 -8.20
C LEU A 329 -35.54 -13.46 -6.91
N THR A 330 -36.51 -13.79 -6.06
CA THR A 330 -36.65 -15.02 -5.26
C THR A 330 -35.48 -15.47 -4.38
N LEU A 331 -35.51 -15.04 -3.11
CA LEU A 331 -35.10 -15.88 -1.98
C LEU A 331 -36.33 -16.64 -1.49
N GLN A 332 -36.48 -17.90 -1.91
CA GLN A 332 -37.46 -18.82 -1.37
C GLN A 332 -36.74 -19.99 -0.72
N TRP A 333 -36.39 -19.87 0.55
CA TRP A 333 -36.20 -21.03 1.44
C TRP A 333 -36.61 -20.69 2.87
N LEU A 334 -37.56 -21.51 3.36
CA LEU A 334 -37.87 -21.84 4.76
C LEU A 334 -38.78 -20.88 5.55
N SER A 335 -40.09 -21.05 5.33
CA SER A 335 -41.03 -21.16 6.46
C SER A 335 -42.19 -22.08 6.08
N ARG A 336 -42.44 -23.07 6.96
CA ARG A 336 -43.58 -24.00 7.07
C ARG A 336 -43.39 -25.42 6.54
N GLY A 337 -43.49 -26.34 7.49
CA GLY A 337 -43.45 -27.80 7.39
C GLY A 337 -43.12 -28.35 8.75
#